data_AF-A0A4U5N3W2-F1
#
_entry.id   AF-A0A4U5N3W2-F1
#
_cell.length_a   1.000
_cell.length_b   1.000
_cell.length_c   1.000
_cell.angle_alpha   90.00
_cell.angle_beta   90.00
_cell.angle_gamma   90.00
#
_symmetry.space_group_name_H-M   'P 1'
#
loop_
_entity.id
_entity.type
_entity.pdbx_description
1 polymer ?
#
loop_
_entity_poly.entity_id
_entity_poly.type
_entity_poly.pdbx_seq_one_letter_code
_entity_poly.pdbx_strand_id
1 'polypeptide(L)'
;MLCESKFNVLNRRHQCRACGRVLCSKCCSHRRELAYMPDPIVKHRVCEPCLKTLEKIEKHEIENGGASSSNGEVEEEAEVEGTEENGPGTSGETSAPAPIEPEQAPRTTKSALKIRKPDPEDPCSSTAPDFSEVLPKQSKRSVTFLDGVNPGEGGEDVTAAEALARATSSTNSNKPKKKSARRALSAHRMREMRIEEEPMCMFTGGSSVFVPKDDGTLEITDVASVEDELASGLPIVVALKRNLHAVVQLCDLKCCNQGRVICVSSRGIHAIGADEVVFVFEHSEGAEVKLPSDVLRKVDEIYMTCLDPLNSTADEKVGIRMVRDRMLKLYRVDNGSLDGFDVTRILLFKPTSQCLEHLPLPSTSFYFACYIKRSEVIWSLALPQRVLYKIGFQASCFPAAIVNKWNREPVYADQDYESSVLKVFTDFRNFSYRLSSIPGSTISLSDGAAIIELPTWAAEKVTTAVNANRNMIAWAADLNSEADSILVCEQDVDSASFKSSMFAKVADQRSVTGCSFVIFDGALKTLDDTMHVSIVEDGIVIRLRSTVMSSLVEKLLAGQDFEVESKAMNLSIRWVKSAISEENAYTTRSPIDGFCLEEQWQYGALLTRELRSLMPLQS
;
A
#
# COMPACT_ATOMS: atom_id res chain seq x y z
N MET A 1 -12.34 0.91 -13.49
CA MET A 1 -11.18 0.75 -14.41
C MET A 1 -11.72 0.82 -15.84
N LEU A 2 -11.06 1.48 -16.80
CA LEU A 2 -11.58 1.63 -18.18
C LEU A 2 -11.12 0.54 -19.16
N CYS A 3 -10.12 -0.25 -18.78
CA CYS A 3 -9.59 -1.34 -19.58
C CYS A 3 -9.22 -2.49 -18.64
N GLU A 4 -9.92 -3.61 -18.77
CA GLU A 4 -9.72 -4.81 -17.94
C GLU A 4 -8.94 -5.91 -18.69
N SER A 5 -8.46 -5.59 -19.90
CA SER A 5 -7.71 -6.54 -20.72
C SER A 5 -6.30 -6.79 -20.17
N LYS A 6 -5.92 -8.06 -20.01
CA LYS A 6 -4.52 -8.45 -19.78
C LYS A 6 -3.69 -8.17 -21.05
N PHE A 7 -2.57 -7.47 -20.89
CA PHE A 7 -1.66 -7.15 -21.99
C PHE A 7 -0.70 -8.30 -22.26
N ASN A 8 -0.42 -8.58 -23.54
CA ASN A 8 0.53 -9.60 -23.97
C ASN A 8 1.18 -9.17 -25.32
N VAL A 9 1.97 -10.04 -25.94
CA VAL A 9 2.69 -9.72 -27.20
C VAL A 9 1.74 -9.34 -28.34
N LEU A 10 0.54 -9.92 -28.37
CA LEU A 10 -0.52 -9.65 -29.36
C LEU A 10 -1.40 -8.46 -28.94
N ASN A 11 -1.74 -8.36 -27.65
CA ASN A 11 -2.48 -7.25 -27.06
C ASN A 11 -1.53 -6.22 -26.44
N ARG A 12 -0.99 -5.35 -27.29
CA ARG A 12 0.03 -4.37 -26.91
C ARG A 12 -0.54 -3.21 -26.09
N ARG A 13 0.31 -2.61 -25.27
CA ARG A 13 0.01 -1.43 -24.45
C ARG A 13 -0.02 -0.18 -25.34
N HIS A 14 -1.06 0.63 -25.18
CA HIS A 14 -1.18 1.92 -25.85
C HIS A 14 -1.46 3.02 -24.83
N GLN A 15 -0.92 4.21 -25.05
CA GLN A 15 -1.11 5.35 -24.14
C GLN A 15 -2.11 6.33 -24.75
N CYS A 16 -3.10 6.74 -23.97
CA CYS A 16 -3.92 7.89 -24.31
C CYS A 16 -3.05 9.15 -24.20
N ARG A 17 -2.89 9.90 -25.30
CA ARG A 17 -2.09 11.12 -25.29
C ARG A 17 -2.74 12.26 -24.49
N ALA A 18 -4.04 12.12 -24.18
CA ALA A 18 -4.79 13.11 -23.43
C ALA A 18 -4.83 12.93 -21.91
N CYS A 19 -4.75 11.69 -21.41
CA CYS A 19 -4.80 11.40 -19.97
C CYS A 19 -3.66 10.49 -19.48
N GLY A 20 -2.77 10.04 -20.35
CA GLY A 20 -1.63 9.19 -20.01
C GLY A 20 -1.97 7.73 -19.68
N ARG A 21 -3.25 7.36 -19.58
CA ARG A 21 -3.68 6.00 -19.24
C ARG A 21 -3.22 4.96 -20.27
N VAL A 22 -2.81 3.79 -19.77
CA VAL A 22 -2.42 2.62 -20.58
C VAL A 22 -3.64 1.74 -20.85
N LEU A 23 -3.91 1.46 -22.13
CA LEU A 23 -5.14 0.88 -22.64
C LEU A 23 -4.83 -0.09 -23.79
N CYS A 24 -5.76 -0.99 -24.11
CA CYS A 24 -5.67 -1.80 -25.32
C CYS A 24 -6.03 -0.97 -26.56
N SER A 25 -5.75 -1.50 -27.76
CA SER A 25 -6.00 -0.80 -29.02
C SER A 25 -7.47 -0.41 -29.22
N LYS A 26 -8.40 -1.23 -28.69
CA LYS A 26 -9.85 -0.98 -28.73
C LYS A 26 -10.24 0.19 -27.82
N CYS A 27 -9.80 0.19 -26.55
CA CYS A 27 -10.12 1.24 -25.57
C CYS A 27 -9.49 2.61 -25.86
N CYS A 28 -8.57 2.69 -26.84
CA CYS A 28 -7.98 3.94 -27.30
C CYS A 28 -7.80 3.98 -28.83
N SER A 29 -8.82 3.53 -29.56
CA SER A 29 -8.83 3.48 -31.03
C SER A 29 -8.91 4.86 -31.70
N HIS A 30 -9.36 5.87 -30.96
CA HIS A 30 -9.66 7.19 -31.51
C HIS A 30 -8.43 8.10 -31.63
N ARG A 31 -8.51 9.08 -32.52
CA ARG A 31 -7.51 10.14 -32.66
C ARG A 31 -8.14 11.53 -32.68
N ARG A 32 -7.57 12.46 -31.93
CA ARG A 32 -8.02 13.86 -31.84
C ARG A 32 -6.85 14.83 -31.82
N GLU A 33 -7.09 16.04 -32.30
CA GLU A 33 -6.18 17.18 -32.16
C GLU A 33 -6.14 17.60 -30.69
N LEU A 34 -4.94 17.92 -30.20
CA LEU A 34 -4.72 18.27 -28.80
C LEU A 34 -3.99 19.61 -28.77
N ALA A 35 -4.67 20.68 -28.37
CA ALA A 35 -4.16 22.06 -28.43
C ALA A 35 -2.89 22.34 -27.61
N TYR A 36 -2.48 21.41 -26.73
CA TYR A 36 -1.25 21.48 -25.95
C TYR A 36 -0.11 20.63 -26.52
N MET A 37 -0.32 19.93 -27.62
CA MET A 37 0.74 19.19 -28.29
C MET A 37 1.64 20.13 -29.10
N PRO A 38 2.93 19.78 -29.29
CA PRO A 38 3.89 20.61 -30.02
C PRO A 38 3.44 20.94 -31.44
N ASP A 39 2.69 20.03 -32.05
CA ASP A 39 2.01 20.22 -33.32
C ASP A 39 0.50 20.01 -33.09
N PRO A 40 -0.27 21.10 -32.91
CA PRO A 40 -1.68 21.02 -32.54
C PRO A 40 -2.57 20.48 -33.66
N ILE A 41 -2.06 20.40 -34.89
CA ILE A 41 -2.79 19.93 -36.08
C ILE A 41 -2.73 18.39 -36.18
N VAL A 42 -1.75 17.76 -35.54
CA VAL A 42 -1.59 16.31 -35.58
C VAL A 42 -2.61 15.61 -34.68
N LYS A 43 -3.38 14.68 -35.26
CA LYS A 43 -4.32 13.84 -34.51
C LYS A 43 -3.58 12.76 -33.71
N HIS A 44 -3.68 12.86 -32.39
CA HIS A 44 -3.06 11.95 -31.43
C HIS A 44 -4.06 10.94 -30.87
N ARG A 45 -3.55 9.75 -30.52
CA ARG A 45 -4.34 8.66 -29.95
C ARG A 45 -4.97 9.07 -28.62
N VAL A 46 -6.28 8.88 -28.46
CA VAL A 46 -7.03 9.17 -27.23
C VAL A 46 -7.94 8.01 -26.84
N CYS A 47 -8.24 7.89 -25.56
CA CYS A 47 -9.23 6.94 -25.07
C CYS A 47 -10.66 7.43 -25.33
N GLU A 48 -11.61 6.50 -25.37
CA GLU A 48 -13.01 6.84 -25.66
C GLU A 48 -13.61 7.85 -24.66
N PRO A 49 -13.33 7.80 -23.34
CA PRO A 49 -13.76 8.85 -22.43
C PRO A 49 -13.15 10.22 -22.76
N CYS A 50 -11.86 10.28 -23.11
CA CYS A 50 -11.23 11.53 -23.51
C CYS A 50 -11.81 12.07 -24.83
N LEU A 51 -12.19 11.19 -25.76
CA LEU A 51 -12.89 11.58 -26.98
C LEU A 51 -14.20 12.29 -26.66
N LYS A 52 -15.07 11.65 -25.87
CA LYS A 52 -16.38 12.18 -25.49
C LYS A 52 -16.25 13.51 -24.73
N THR A 53 -15.24 13.65 -23.88
CA THR A 53 -14.94 14.92 -23.20
C THR A 53 -14.52 16.00 -24.18
N LEU A 54 -13.64 15.70 -25.13
CA LEU A 54 -13.17 16.68 -26.13
C LEU A 54 -14.32 17.15 -27.05
N GLU A 55 -15.20 16.25 -27.48
CA GLU A 55 -16.37 16.58 -28.30
C GLU A 55 -17.39 17.46 -27.57
N LYS A 56 -17.60 17.20 -26.27
CA LYS A 56 -18.46 18.05 -25.43
C LYS A 56 -17.88 19.47 -25.30
N ILE A 57 -16.57 19.58 -25.13
CA ILE A 57 -15.87 20.87 -25.07
C ILE A 57 -16.04 21.62 -26.41
N GLU A 58 -15.77 20.95 -27.54
CA GLU A 58 -15.89 21.53 -28.88
C GLU A 58 -17.32 22.01 -29.16
N LYS A 59 -18.33 21.19 -28.85
CA LYS A 59 -19.74 21.57 -29.01
C LYS A 59 -20.09 22.81 -28.18
N HIS A 60 -19.61 22.88 -26.94
CA HIS A 60 -19.84 24.01 -26.05
C HIS A 60 -19.09 25.28 -26.48
N GLU A 61 -17.93 25.15 -27.12
CA GLU A 61 -17.18 26.26 -27.72
C GLU A 61 -17.88 26.81 -28.97
N ILE A 62 -18.47 25.95 -29.78
CA ILE A 62 -19.28 26.33 -30.96
C ILE A 62 -20.56 27.05 -30.53
N GLU A 63 -21.25 26.56 -29.50
CA GLU A 63 -22.52 27.13 -29.02
C GLU A 63 -22.34 28.51 -28.35
N ASN A 64 -21.15 28.82 -27.80
CA ASN A 64 -20.90 30.06 -27.07
C ASN A 64 -19.93 31.05 -27.75
N GLY A 65 -19.37 30.71 -28.92
CA GLY A 65 -18.29 31.46 -29.59
C GLY A 65 -18.60 31.89 -31.03
N GLY A 66 -19.47 32.89 -31.22
CA GLY A 66 -19.75 33.46 -32.54
C GLY A 66 -18.68 34.44 -33.06
N ALA A 67 -18.25 34.21 -34.30
CA ALA A 67 -17.55 35.09 -35.26
C ALA A 67 -16.01 35.23 -35.19
N SER A 68 -15.33 34.48 -36.07
CA SER A 68 -14.36 35.01 -37.05
C SER A 68 -14.03 33.94 -38.11
N SER A 69 -14.62 34.06 -39.31
CA SER A 69 -14.37 33.18 -40.47
C SER A 69 -13.12 33.57 -41.26
N SER A 70 -12.41 32.59 -41.85
CA SER A 70 -12.13 32.57 -43.30
C SER A 70 -11.58 31.21 -43.79
N ASN A 71 -12.45 30.54 -44.55
CA ASN A 71 -12.32 29.73 -45.77
C ASN A 71 -11.22 28.70 -46.04
N GLY A 72 -11.70 27.53 -46.50
CA GLY A 72 -11.03 26.55 -47.35
C GLY A 72 -11.92 25.33 -47.59
N GLU A 73 -12.98 25.48 -48.38
CA GLU A 73 -13.83 24.38 -48.92
C GLU A 73 -13.02 23.53 -49.91
N VAL A 74 -13.16 22.19 -49.89
CA VAL A 74 -13.57 21.34 -51.03
C VAL A 74 -14.06 19.97 -50.50
N GLU A 75 -15.36 19.76 -50.69
CA GLU A 75 -16.16 18.55 -51.00
C GLU A 75 -15.91 17.19 -50.31
N GLU A 76 -17.03 16.69 -49.80
CA GLU A 76 -17.35 15.37 -49.28
C GLU A 76 -18.00 14.56 -50.42
N GLU A 77 -17.55 13.31 -50.64
CA GLU A 77 -18.44 12.27 -51.15
C GLU A 77 -18.24 10.99 -50.34
N ALA A 78 -19.32 10.59 -49.67
CA ALA A 78 -19.53 9.28 -49.10
C ALA A 78 -20.39 8.48 -50.08
N GLU A 79 -20.03 7.22 -50.35
CA GLU A 79 -20.98 6.26 -50.87
C GLU A 79 -20.96 4.96 -50.06
N VAL A 80 -22.18 4.46 -49.90
CA VAL A 80 -22.67 3.39 -49.03
C VAL A 80 -22.52 2.04 -49.71
N GLU A 81 -22.47 0.99 -48.88
CA GLU A 81 -22.48 -0.42 -49.25
C GLU A 81 -23.57 -0.81 -50.25
N GLY A 82 -23.19 -1.69 -51.19
CA GLY A 82 -24.08 -2.47 -52.03
C GLY A 82 -23.42 -3.80 -52.40
N THR A 83 -24.08 -4.88 -52.00
CA THR A 83 -23.79 -6.29 -52.34
C THR A 83 -24.08 -6.59 -53.81
N GLU A 84 -23.26 -7.42 -54.47
CA GLU A 84 -23.60 -8.72 -55.09
C GLU A 84 -22.52 -9.24 -56.06
N GLU A 85 -22.64 -10.54 -56.34
CA GLU A 85 -21.67 -11.51 -56.83
C GLU A 85 -21.38 -11.47 -58.35
N ASN A 86 -20.15 -11.86 -58.73
CA ASN A 86 -19.80 -12.96 -59.65
C ASN A 86 -18.43 -12.71 -60.34
N GLY A 87 -17.54 -13.72 -60.29
CA GLY A 87 -16.29 -13.76 -61.07
C GLY A 87 -16.52 -14.17 -62.53
N PRO A 88 -15.55 -14.79 -63.23
CA PRO A 88 -14.11 -14.93 -62.98
C PRO A 88 -13.25 -14.57 -64.23
N GLY A 89 -11.92 -14.61 -64.11
CA GLY A 89 -11.06 -14.95 -65.26
C GLY A 89 -9.69 -14.29 -65.33
N THR A 90 -8.65 -15.13 -65.12
CA THR A 90 -7.41 -15.28 -65.95
C THR A 90 -6.52 -14.05 -66.20
N SER A 91 -5.18 -14.09 -66.15
CA SER A 91 -4.18 -15.17 -66.24
C SER A 91 -2.77 -14.59 -66.11
N GLY A 92 -1.84 -15.37 -65.55
CA GLY A 92 -0.40 -15.41 -65.92
C GLY A 92 0.50 -14.29 -65.36
N GLU A 93 1.76 -14.49 -64.96
CA GLU A 93 2.71 -15.61 -65.06
C GLU A 93 3.80 -15.52 -63.96
N THR A 94 4.30 -16.71 -63.62
CA THR A 94 5.53 -17.21 -62.96
C THR A 94 6.79 -16.32 -62.98
N SER A 95 7.77 -16.39 -62.04
CA SER A 95 8.64 -17.56 -61.72
C SER A 95 9.62 -17.26 -60.56
N ALA A 96 9.96 -18.29 -59.75
CA ALA A 96 11.17 -18.40 -58.90
C ALA A 96 12.37 -18.98 -59.74
N PRO A 97 13.61 -19.30 -59.27
CA PRO A 97 14.06 -19.77 -57.93
C PRO A 97 15.50 -19.36 -57.45
N ALA A 98 15.94 -19.88 -56.29
CA ALA A 98 17.30 -19.81 -55.67
C ALA A 98 18.24 -20.95 -56.17
N PRO A 99 19.44 -21.30 -55.60
CA PRO A 99 20.41 -20.67 -54.64
C PRO A 99 21.91 -20.78 -55.11
N ILE A 100 22.91 -20.39 -54.28
CA ILE A 100 24.28 -21.00 -54.05
C ILE A 100 25.25 -20.00 -53.34
N GLU A 101 25.85 -20.43 -52.22
CA GLU A 101 27.02 -19.85 -51.48
C GLU A 101 28.35 -20.50 -51.97
N PRO A 102 29.61 -20.15 -51.54
CA PRO A 102 30.05 -19.29 -50.41
C PRO A 102 31.25 -18.33 -50.67
N GLU A 103 31.51 -17.54 -49.61
CA GLU A 103 32.83 -17.18 -49.04
C GLU A 103 33.47 -15.78 -49.25
N GLN A 104 33.86 -15.22 -48.09
CA GLN A 104 34.83 -14.16 -47.76
C GLN A 104 34.33 -12.73 -47.44
N ALA A 105 34.36 -12.47 -46.12
CA ALA A 105 34.16 -11.21 -45.37
C ALA A 105 35.43 -10.30 -45.42
N PRO A 106 35.61 -9.20 -44.63
CA PRO A 106 34.76 -8.62 -43.57
C PRO A 106 34.71 -7.07 -43.48
N ARG A 107 33.83 -6.55 -42.60
CA ARG A 107 33.97 -5.42 -41.64
C ARG A 107 32.61 -4.75 -41.38
N THR A 108 32.15 -4.36 -40.19
CA THR A 108 32.43 -4.63 -38.77
C THR A 108 31.28 -3.95 -37.99
N THR A 109 30.89 -4.54 -36.86
CA THR A 109 29.77 -4.20 -35.98
C THR A 109 30.14 -3.28 -34.80
N LYS A 110 29.14 -2.50 -34.33
CA LYS A 110 28.72 -2.18 -32.94
C LYS A 110 29.74 -1.72 -31.86
N SER A 111 29.28 -0.70 -31.10
CA SER A 111 29.26 -0.58 -29.62
C SER A 111 30.29 0.29 -28.87
N ALA A 112 29.76 0.86 -27.78
CA ALA A 112 30.33 1.15 -26.45
C ALA A 112 31.18 2.42 -26.15
N LEU A 113 30.64 3.21 -25.21
CA LEU A 113 31.25 3.98 -24.10
C LEU A 113 32.79 4.01 -23.97
N LYS A 114 33.36 5.21 -23.71
CA LYS A 114 34.42 5.36 -22.69
C LYS A 114 34.62 6.78 -22.14
N ILE A 115 34.75 6.82 -20.82
CA ILE A 115 35.22 7.89 -19.92
C ILE A 115 36.74 8.12 -20.10
N ARG A 116 37.23 9.35 -19.87
CA ARG A 116 38.56 9.59 -19.25
C ARG A 116 38.69 11.01 -18.68
N LYS A 117 39.00 11.10 -17.37
CA LYS A 117 39.79 12.18 -16.74
C LYS A 117 41.29 11.81 -16.81
N PRO A 118 42.24 12.76 -16.66
CA PRO A 118 42.82 13.06 -15.33
C PRO A 118 43.09 14.57 -15.04
N ASP A 119 43.15 14.92 -13.75
CA ASP A 119 43.65 16.19 -13.17
C ASP A 119 45.22 16.23 -13.16
N PRO A 120 45.99 17.29 -12.76
CA PRO A 120 45.95 17.96 -11.42
C PRO A 120 46.35 19.47 -11.34
N GLU A 121 46.25 20.01 -10.10
CA GLU A 121 46.95 21.16 -9.47
C GLU A 121 46.13 22.46 -9.15
N ASP A 122 45.97 22.67 -7.83
CA ASP A 122 45.45 23.82 -7.03
C ASP A 122 46.42 25.05 -7.02
N PRO A 123 46.19 26.22 -6.33
CA PRO A 123 45.07 26.67 -5.45
C PRO A 123 44.58 28.15 -5.60
N CYS A 124 43.43 28.44 -4.98
CA CYS A 124 43.03 29.67 -4.24
C CYS A 124 42.88 31.06 -4.93
N SER A 125 41.77 31.71 -4.54
CA SER A 125 41.58 33.15 -4.24
C SER A 125 40.83 34.06 -5.23
N SER A 126 39.76 34.62 -4.67
CA SER A 126 39.26 36.01 -4.77
C SER A 126 38.81 36.62 -6.10
N THR A 127 37.65 37.28 -5.95
CA THR A 127 37.20 38.52 -6.58
C THR A 127 36.76 38.48 -8.05
N ALA A 128 35.48 38.80 -8.23
CA ALA A 128 34.84 39.13 -9.48
C ALA A 128 35.59 40.24 -10.25
N PRO A 129 35.44 40.22 -11.57
CA PRO A 129 35.00 41.44 -12.22
C PRO A 129 33.77 41.22 -13.10
N ASP A 130 32.91 42.22 -12.99
CA ASP A 130 31.78 42.57 -13.81
C ASP A 130 32.22 42.76 -15.27
N PHE A 131 31.59 42.03 -16.20
CA PHE A 131 31.54 42.44 -17.60
C PHE A 131 30.23 41.95 -18.23
N SER A 132 29.40 42.94 -18.55
CA SER A 132 28.19 42.82 -19.34
C SER A 132 28.50 42.36 -20.76
N GLU A 133 28.04 41.17 -21.15
CA GLU A 133 27.79 40.86 -22.56
C GLU A 133 26.45 40.15 -22.73
N VAL A 134 25.64 40.73 -23.62
CA VAL A 134 24.31 40.31 -24.01
C VAL A 134 24.43 39.12 -24.94
N LEU A 135 23.97 37.94 -24.50
CA LEU A 135 23.74 36.78 -25.37
C LEU A 135 22.31 36.23 -25.19
N PRO A 136 21.72 35.64 -26.26
CA PRO A 136 20.28 35.50 -26.41
C PRO A 136 19.69 34.47 -25.44
N LYS A 137 18.48 34.76 -24.93
CA LYS A 137 17.68 33.89 -24.06
C LYS A 137 17.48 32.51 -24.70
N GLN A 138 18.30 31.53 -24.31
CA GLN A 138 17.92 30.12 -24.42
C GLN A 138 16.77 29.88 -23.42
N SER A 139 15.60 29.47 -23.92
CA SER A 139 14.51 29.07 -23.03
C SER A 139 14.94 27.79 -22.30
N LYS A 140 15.31 27.89 -21.02
CA LYS A 140 15.39 26.72 -20.16
C LYS A 140 13.99 26.12 -20.09
N ARG A 141 13.79 24.94 -20.69
CA ARG A 141 12.56 24.17 -20.56
C ARG A 141 12.56 23.59 -19.15
N SER A 142 11.79 24.16 -18.24
CA SER A 142 11.45 23.50 -16.98
C SER A 142 10.26 22.57 -17.23
N VAL A 143 10.33 21.35 -16.70
CA VAL A 143 9.18 20.46 -16.64
C VAL A 143 8.56 20.69 -15.27
N THR A 144 7.33 21.16 -15.27
CA THR A 144 6.52 21.25 -14.07
C THR A 144 5.69 19.98 -14.00
N PHE A 145 5.75 19.27 -12.86
CA PHE A 145 4.91 18.09 -12.65
C PHE A 145 3.43 18.51 -12.57
N LEU A 146 2.53 17.53 -12.57
CA LEU A 146 1.08 17.78 -12.52
C LEU A 146 0.65 18.55 -11.24
N ASP A 147 1.51 18.58 -10.23
CA ASP A 147 1.34 19.28 -8.95
C ASP A 147 1.90 20.71 -8.95
N GLY A 148 2.45 21.19 -10.07
CA GLY A 148 2.95 22.56 -10.17
C GLY A 148 4.39 22.78 -9.66
N VAL A 149 5.08 21.76 -9.19
CA VAL A 149 6.44 21.90 -8.62
C VAL A 149 7.50 21.69 -9.70
N ASN A 150 8.50 22.58 -9.75
CA ASN A 150 9.69 22.38 -10.56
C ASN A 150 10.75 21.60 -9.78
N PRO A 151 11.59 20.79 -10.44
CA PRO A 151 12.69 20.10 -9.77
C PRO A 151 13.58 21.09 -9.00
N GLY A 152 13.63 20.95 -7.67
CA GLY A 152 14.50 21.74 -6.79
C GLY A 152 13.85 22.85 -5.96
N GLU A 153 12.54 23.12 -6.10
CA GLU A 153 11.82 24.06 -5.22
C GLU A 153 11.21 23.31 -4.02
N GLY A 154 11.91 23.33 -2.88
CA GLY A 154 11.47 22.63 -1.66
C GLY A 154 12.07 23.18 -0.36
N GLY A 155 12.39 24.48 -0.31
CA GLY A 155 12.96 25.09 0.89
C GLY A 155 12.43 26.49 1.10
N GLU A 156 11.27 26.61 1.74
CA GLU A 156 10.90 27.74 2.62
C GLU A 156 9.55 27.43 3.29
N ASP A 157 9.56 27.36 4.63
CA ASP A 157 8.37 27.16 5.45
C ASP A 157 7.49 28.41 5.40
N VAL A 158 6.34 28.33 4.72
CA VAL A 158 5.31 29.36 4.75
C VAL A 158 4.09 28.80 5.48
N THR A 159 3.69 29.46 6.57
CA THR A 159 2.47 29.09 7.29
C THR A 159 1.23 29.44 6.47
N ALA A 160 0.15 28.66 6.61
CA ALA A 160 -1.10 28.87 5.86
C ALA A 160 -1.71 30.27 6.09
N ALA A 161 -1.43 30.90 7.22
CA ALA A 161 -1.87 32.25 7.55
C ALA A 161 -1.07 33.35 6.81
N GLU A 162 0.23 33.17 6.64
CA GLU A 162 1.09 34.14 5.93
C GLU A 162 0.88 34.10 4.41
N ALA A 163 0.56 32.93 3.86
CA ALA A 163 0.15 32.78 2.47
C ALA A 163 -1.14 33.57 2.16
N LEU A 164 -2.08 33.60 3.11
CA LEU A 164 -3.35 34.32 2.97
C LEU A 164 -3.18 35.85 3.06
N ALA A 165 -2.25 36.33 3.89
CA ALA A 165 -1.96 37.75 4.05
C ALA A 165 -1.25 38.37 2.83
N ARG A 166 -0.42 37.59 2.12
CA ARG A 166 0.22 38.03 0.86
C ARG A 166 -0.74 38.07 -0.33
N ALA A 167 -1.85 37.31 -0.27
CA ALA A 167 -2.85 37.26 -1.35
C ALA A 167 -3.74 38.51 -1.43
N THR A 168 -3.86 39.29 -0.34
CA THR A 168 -4.79 40.43 -0.25
C THR A 168 -4.17 41.79 -0.58
N SER A 169 -2.86 41.87 -0.84
CA SER A 169 -2.17 43.12 -1.15
C SER A 169 -1.53 43.12 -2.54
N SER A 170 -2.33 43.16 -3.61
CA SER A 170 -1.87 43.70 -4.91
C SER A 170 -3.02 44.19 -5.78
N THR A 171 -3.50 45.39 -5.48
CA THR A 171 -4.30 46.17 -6.42
C THR A 171 -3.39 46.88 -7.44
N ASN A 172 -3.80 46.82 -8.72
CA ASN A 172 -3.35 47.58 -9.90
C ASN A 172 -2.35 46.89 -10.84
N SER A 173 -2.85 46.37 -11.97
CA SER A 173 -2.72 47.05 -13.28
C SER A 173 -3.38 46.24 -14.41
N ASN A 174 -4.12 46.97 -15.24
CA ASN A 174 -4.87 46.47 -16.40
C ASN A 174 -3.95 45.97 -17.53
N LYS A 175 -4.21 44.75 -18.04
CA LYS A 175 -4.14 44.34 -19.47
C LYS A 175 -4.62 42.88 -19.63
N PRO A 176 -5.56 42.56 -20.55
CA PRO A 176 -6.01 41.19 -20.73
C PRO A 176 -4.98 40.42 -21.57
N LYS A 177 -4.34 39.41 -21.00
CA LYS A 177 -3.49 38.45 -21.74
C LYS A 177 -4.13 37.07 -21.69
N LYS A 178 -4.05 36.34 -22.83
CA LYS A 178 -4.49 34.96 -23.12
C LYS A 178 -4.21 33.85 -22.07
N LYS A 179 -3.61 34.16 -20.91
CA LYS A 179 -3.48 33.25 -19.75
C LYS A 179 -4.83 32.98 -19.05
N SER A 180 -5.82 33.85 -19.21
CA SER A 180 -7.15 33.69 -18.60
C SER A 180 -7.91 32.46 -19.14
N ALA A 181 -7.91 32.22 -20.45
CA ALA A 181 -8.66 31.11 -21.06
C ALA A 181 -8.17 29.71 -20.63
N ARG A 182 -6.84 29.51 -20.54
CA ARG A 182 -6.27 28.24 -20.02
C ARG A 182 -6.57 28.01 -18.53
N ARG A 183 -6.59 29.08 -17.72
CA ARG A 183 -6.95 29.00 -16.30
C ARG A 183 -8.45 28.74 -16.12
N ALA A 184 -9.29 29.34 -16.95
CA ALA A 184 -10.73 29.09 -17.00
C ALA A 184 -11.05 27.66 -17.43
N LEU A 185 -10.36 27.11 -18.44
CA LEU A 185 -10.52 25.70 -18.87
C LEU A 185 -10.07 24.71 -17.79
N SER A 186 -8.98 24.98 -17.07
CA SER A 186 -8.52 24.13 -15.97
C SER A 186 -9.51 24.16 -14.80
N ALA A 187 -9.96 25.36 -14.40
CA ALA A 187 -10.97 25.54 -13.37
C ALA A 187 -12.32 24.92 -13.76
N HIS A 188 -12.73 25.04 -15.04
CA HIS A 188 -13.95 24.42 -15.57
C HIS A 188 -13.84 22.89 -15.57
N ARG A 189 -12.70 22.33 -15.98
CA ARG A 189 -12.45 20.88 -15.95
C ARG A 189 -12.43 20.33 -14.52
N MET A 190 -11.90 21.07 -13.55
CA MET A 190 -11.97 20.71 -12.13
C MET A 190 -13.41 20.78 -11.57
N ARG A 191 -14.19 21.79 -11.99
CA ARG A 191 -15.62 21.92 -11.65
C ARG A 191 -16.47 20.81 -12.25
N GLU A 192 -16.21 20.42 -13.50
CA GLU A 192 -16.91 19.31 -14.17
C GLU A 192 -16.52 17.94 -13.62
N MET A 193 -15.24 17.75 -13.24
CA MET A 193 -14.79 16.51 -12.59
C MET A 193 -15.20 16.42 -11.12
N ARG A 194 -15.71 17.52 -10.54
CA ARG A 194 -16.13 17.66 -9.13
C ARG A 194 -15.06 17.16 -8.15
N ILE A 195 -13.80 17.49 -8.43
CA ILE A 195 -12.66 16.96 -7.65
C ILE A 195 -12.72 17.48 -6.19
N GLU A 196 -13.29 18.68 -5.97
CA GLU A 196 -13.55 19.24 -4.63
C GLU A 196 -14.51 18.40 -3.77
N GLU A 197 -15.34 17.56 -4.40
CA GLU A 197 -16.25 16.63 -3.72
C GLU A 197 -15.59 15.27 -3.45
N GLU A 198 -14.39 14.98 -4.00
CA GLU A 198 -13.71 13.68 -3.83
C GLU A 198 -13.34 13.32 -2.39
N PRO A 199 -12.86 14.23 -1.53
CA PRO A 199 -12.55 13.89 -0.14
C PRO A 199 -13.79 13.89 0.77
N MET A 200 -14.97 14.32 0.29
CA MET A 200 -16.17 14.39 1.11
C MET A 200 -16.79 13.00 1.28
N CYS A 201 -17.02 12.61 2.55
CA CYS A 201 -17.77 11.39 2.83
C CYS A 201 -19.24 11.59 2.43
N MET A 202 -19.70 10.77 1.49
CA MET A 202 -21.08 10.71 1.01
C MET A 202 -21.98 9.91 1.96
N PHE A 203 -21.39 9.11 2.86
CA PHE A 203 -22.11 8.33 3.86
C PHE A 203 -22.36 9.15 5.12
N THR A 204 -23.59 9.64 5.28
CA THR A 204 -23.99 10.48 6.42
C THR A 204 -24.66 9.69 7.55
N GLY A 205 -24.81 8.36 7.42
CA GLY A 205 -25.57 7.54 8.37
C GLY A 205 -27.08 7.85 8.42
N GLY A 206 -27.60 8.51 7.37
CA GLY A 206 -29.04 8.76 7.21
C GLY A 206 -29.78 7.55 6.66
N SER A 207 -31.05 7.74 6.29
CA SER A 207 -31.91 6.67 5.74
C SER A 207 -31.57 6.25 4.30
N SER A 208 -30.56 6.86 3.68
CA SER A 208 -30.19 6.56 2.29
C SER A 208 -28.69 6.48 2.12
N VAL A 209 -28.28 5.67 1.15
CA VAL A 209 -26.88 5.43 0.78
C VAL A 209 -26.69 5.54 -0.73
N PHE A 210 -25.45 5.81 -1.14
CA PHE A 210 -25.10 5.84 -2.55
C PHE A 210 -24.63 4.46 -3.00
N VAL A 211 -25.27 3.91 -4.03
CA VAL A 211 -24.92 2.61 -4.62
C VAL A 211 -24.43 2.85 -6.05
N PRO A 212 -23.23 2.38 -6.43
CA PRO A 212 -22.73 2.51 -7.78
C PRO A 212 -23.45 1.55 -8.74
N LYS A 213 -23.78 2.05 -9.93
CA LYS A 213 -24.31 1.25 -11.05
C LYS A 213 -23.20 0.82 -12.01
N ASP A 214 -23.54 -0.12 -12.88
CA ASP A 214 -22.62 -0.65 -13.91
C ASP A 214 -22.11 0.42 -14.89
N ASP A 215 -22.88 1.49 -15.09
CA ASP A 215 -22.50 2.64 -15.93
C ASP A 215 -21.57 3.63 -15.22
N GLY A 216 -21.26 3.39 -13.94
CA GLY A 216 -20.40 4.23 -13.11
C GLY A 216 -21.12 5.43 -12.47
N THR A 217 -22.44 5.54 -12.60
CA THR A 217 -23.25 6.53 -11.86
C THR A 217 -23.52 6.08 -10.43
N LEU A 218 -23.78 7.04 -9.54
CA LEU A 218 -24.16 6.77 -8.15
C LEU A 218 -25.66 7.03 -7.99
N GLU A 219 -26.42 6.02 -7.56
CA GLU A 219 -27.84 6.14 -7.26
C GLU A 219 -28.06 6.21 -5.75
N ILE A 220 -28.98 7.08 -5.31
CA ILE A 220 -29.41 7.14 -3.92
C ILE A 220 -30.44 6.03 -3.70
N THR A 221 -30.13 5.11 -2.80
CA THR A 221 -30.99 3.97 -2.44
C THR A 221 -31.32 4.03 -0.95
N ASP A 222 -32.54 3.64 -0.59
CA ASP A 222 -32.96 3.58 0.81
C ASP A 222 -32.23 2.45 1.56
N VAL A 223 -31.86 2.69 2.81
CA VAL A 223 -31.12 1.72 3.63
C VAL A 223 -31.91 0.44 3.85
N ALA A 224 -33.23 0.51 4.04
CA ALA A 224 -34.03 -0.70 4.26
C ALA A 224 -33.99 -1.64 3.05
N SER A 225 -34.04 -1.08 1.82
CA SER A 225 -33.91 -1.87 0.59
C SER A 225 -32.53 -2.52 0.47
N VAL A 226 -31.48 -1.83 0.92
CA VAL A 226 -30.11 -2.35 0.94
C VAL A 226 -29.97 -3.47 1.99
N GLU A 227 -30.58 -3.31 3.15
CA GLU A 227 -30.59 -4.33 4.21
C GLU A 227 -31.35 -5.59 3.79
N ASP A 228 -32.46 -5.46 3.07
CA ASP A 228 -33.22 -6.58 2.49
C ASP A 228 -32.38 -7.36 1.45
N GLU A 229 -31.67 -6.65 0.56
CA GLU A 229 -30.77 -7.27 -0.41
C GLU A 229 -29.57 -7.93 0.29
N LEU A 230 -29.03 -7.32 1.35
CA LEU A 230 -27.92 -7.89 2.12
C LEU A 230 -28.36 -9.16 2.84
N ALA A 231 -29.60 -9.19 3.35
CA ALA A 231 -30.19 -10.38 3.96
C ALA A 231 -30.32 -11.56 2.99
N SER A 232 -30.42 -11.28 1.68
CA SER A 232 -30.41 -12.31 0.62
C SER A 232 -29.03 -12.96 0.39
N GLY A 233 -27.96 -12.39 0.94
CA GLY A 233 -26.58 -12.89 0.81
C GLY A 233 -25.82 -12.36 -0.42
N LEU A 234 -26.45 -11.48 -1.21
CA LEU A 234 -25.80 -10.82 -2.34
C LEU A 234 -24.83 -9.73 -1.83
N PRO A 235 -23.67 -9.54 -2.50
CA PRO A 235 -22.74 -8.48 -2.16
C PRO A 235 -23.29 -7.12 -2.60
N ILE A 236 -23.30 -6.15 -1.70
CA ILE A 236 -23.73 -4.78 -1.97
C ILE A 236 -22.53 -3.85 -1.91
N VAL A 237 -22.46 -2.91 -2.86
CA VAL A 237 -21.43 -1.89 -2.87
C VAL A 237 -22.02 -0.57 -2.39
N VAL A 238 -21.46 -0.02 -1.32
CA VAL A 238 -21.81 1.29 -0.78
C VAL A 238 -20.68 2.27 -1.09
N ALA A 239 -20.99 3.39 -1.76
CA ALA A 239 -20.04 4.44 -2.03
C ALA A 239 -19.87 5.35 -0.80
N LEU A 240 -18.65 5.38 -0.24
CA LEU A 240 -18.29 6.26 0.88
C LEU A 240 -17.77 7.60 0.36
N LYS A 241 -16.99 7.56 -0.72
CA LYS A 241 -16.58 8.71 -1.53
C LYS A 241 -16.66 8.31 -3.00
N ARG A 242 -16.44 9.25 -3.92
CA ARG A 242 -16.45 8.97 -5.37
C ARG A 242 -15.48 7.87 -5.79
N ASN A 243 -14.31 7.80 -5.14
CA ASN A 243 -13.24 6.83 -5.45
C ASN A 243 -13.01 5.82 -4.31
N LEU A 244 -13.83 5.84 -3.25
CA LEU A 244 -13.76 4.92 -2.11
C LEU A 244 -15.11 4.27 -1.87
N HIS A 245 -15.19 2.97 -2.09
CA HIS A 245 -16.39 2.17 -1.85
C HIS A 245 -16.13 1.09 -0.81
N ALA A 246 -17.20 0.55 -0.23
CA ALA A 246 -17.19 -0.60 0.65
C ALA A 246 -18.10 -1.69 0.08
N VAL A 247 -17.58 -2.91 -0.04
CA VAL A 247 -18.33 -4.09 -0.45
C VAL A 247 -18.78 -4.80 0.82
N VAL A 248 -20.09 -4.90 1.03
CA VAL A 248 -20.71 -5.51 2.21
C VAL A 248 -21.39 -6.80 1.77
N GLN A 249 -21.09 -7.92 2.43
CA GLN A 249 -21.74 -9.20 2.12
C GLN A 249 -21.94 -10.04 3.38
N LEU A 250 -23.12 -10.65 3.48
CA LEU A 250 -23.42 -11.68 4.46
C LEU A 250 -22.90 -13.04 3.96
N CYS A 251 -21.96 -13.61 4.68
CA CYS A 251 -21.23 -14.82 4.30
C CYS A 251 -21.45 -15.94 5.32
N ASP A 252 -21.31 -17.20 4.89
CA ASP A 252 -21.40 -18.37 5.75
C ASP A 252 -20.11 -19.19 5.67
N LEU A 253 -19.31 -19.15 6.74
CA LEU A 253 -17.97 -19.71 6.79
C LEU A 253 -17.96 -21.15 7.36
N LYS A 254 -18.73 -22.03 6.70
CA LYS A 254 -18.79 -23.47 7.03
C LYS A 254 -17.46 -24.18 6.80
N CYS A 255 -16.67 -23.73 5.83
CA CYS A 255 -15.36 -24.31 5.49
C CYS A 255 -14.36 -24.31 6.65
N CYS A 256 -14.50 -23.37 7.60
CA CYS A 256 -13.59 -23.20 8.73
C CYS A 256 -14.31 -23.07 10.08
N ASN A 257 -15.58 -23.50 10.15
CA ASN A 257 -16.42 -23.47 11.35
C ASN A 257 -16.46 -22.10 12.06
N GLN A 258 -16.40 -21.00 11.29
CA GLN A 258 -16.50 -19.65 11.85
C GLN A 258 -17.95 -19.10 11.83
N GLY A 259 -18.88 -19.85 11.26
CA GLY A 259 -20.31 -19.53 11.26
C GLY A 259 -20.70 -18.42 10.29
N ARG A 260 -21.85 -17.79 10.56
CA ARG A 260 -22.39 -16.70 9.75
C ARG A 260 -21.74 -15.37 10.13
N VAL A 261 -21.29 -14.62 9.13
CA VAL A 261 -20.53 -13.38 9.32
C VAL A 261 -20.98 -12.30 8.34
N ILE A 262 -20.78 -11.04 8.71
CA ILE A 262 -20.81 -9.93 7.75
C ILE A 262 -19.36 -9.56 7.43
N CYS A 263 -19.05 -9.48 6.14
CA CYS A 263 -17.77 -9.03 5.62
C CYS A 263 -17.93 -7.65 4.98
N VAL A 264 -17.07 -6.71 5.37
CA VAL A 264 -16.95 -5.38 4.77
C VAL A 264 -15.54 -5.21 4.23
N SER A 265 -15.40 -5.14 2.90
CA SER A 265 -14.13 -4.96 2.21
C SER A 265 -14.05 -3.58 1.58
N SER A 266 -13.01 -2.81 1.85
CA SER A 266 -12.79 -1.55 1.17
C SER A 266 -12.35 -1.76 -0.28
N ARG A 267 -12.69 -0.78 -1.12
CA ARG A 267 -12.27 -0.70 -2.52
C ARG A 267 -12.00 0.76 -2.87
N GLY A 268 -10.74 1.12 -2.99
CA GLY A 268 -10.33 2.48 -3.36
C GLY A 268 -9.14 3.01 -2.56
N ILE A 269 -8.83 2.44 -1.40
CA ILE A 269 -7.68 2.84 -0.59
C ILE A 269 -6.36 2.59 -1.36
N HIS A 270 -6.34 1.55 -2.20
CA HIS A 270 -5.20 1.29 -3.07
C HIS A 270 -4.87 2.43 -4.03
N ALA A 271 -5.86 3.25 -4.41
CA ALA A 271 -5.64 4.38 -5.32
C ALA A 271 -4.75 5.47 -4.71
N ILE A 272 -4.74 5.60 -3.37
CA ILE A 272 -3.87 6.54 -2.64
C ILE A 272 -2.53 5.93 -2.23
N GLY A 273 -2.29 4.69 -2.65
CA GLY A 273 -1.07 3.94 -2.38
C GLY A 273 -1.06 3.21 -1.03
N ALA A 274 -2.18 3.10 -0.32
CA ALA A 274 -2.30 2.29 0.89
C ALA A 274 -2.92 0.92 0.58
N ASP A 275 -2.91 -0.01 1.54
CA ASP A 275 -3.56 -1.31 1.37
C ASP A 275 -5.07 -1.20 1.68
N GLU A 276 -5.87 -2.08 1.11
CA GLU A 276 -7.30 -2.14 1.46
C GLU A 276 -7.49 -2.70 2.88
N VAL A 277 -8.68 -2.51 3.46
CA VAL A 277 -9.04 -3.04 4.79
C VAL A 277 -10.28 -3.90 4.71
N VAL A 278 -10.27 -5.00 5.46
CA VAL A 278 -11.36 -5.97 5.51
C VAL A 278 -11.77 -6.15 6.97
N PHE A 279 -13.05 -5.91 7.23
CA PHE A 279 -13.69 -6.18 8.51
C PHE A 279 -14.55 -7.43 8.35
N VAL A 280 -14.37 -8.40 9.24
CA VAL A 280 -15.24 -9.57 9.32
C VAL A 280 -15.70 -9.71 10.74
N PHE A 281 -17.01 -9.81 10.96
CA PHE A 281 -17.57 -9.93 12.29
C PHE A 281 -18.78 -10.85 12.30
N GLU A 282 -18.96 -11.52 13.42
CA GLU A 282 -20.01 -12.51 13.65
C GLU A 282 -21.40 -11.88 13.49
N HIS A 283 -22.31 -12.62 12.87
CA HIS A 283 -23.70 -12.25 12.77
C HIS A 283 -24.57 -13.38 13.30
N SER A 284 -25.27 -13.12 14.40
CA SER A 284 -26.11 -14.11 15.08
C SER A 284 -27.22 -14.63 14.18
N GLU A 285 -27.47 -15.95 14.23
CA GLU A 285 -28.59 -16.55 13.50
C GLU A 285 -29.94 -15.99 14.00
N GLY A 286 -30.80 -15.60 13.06
CA GLY A 286 -32.12 -15.02 13.37
C GLY A 286 -32.11 -13.54 13.77
N ALA A 287 -30.93 -12.91 13.90
CA ALA A 287 -30.85 -11.46 14.06
C ALA A 287 -31.22 -10.75 12.74
N GLU A 288 -31.78 -9.54 12.88
CA GLU A 288 -32.03 -8.65 11.75
C GLU A 288 -30.68 -8.24 11.11
N VAL A 289 -30.58 -8.37 9.79
CA VAL A 289 -29.38 -8.00 9.04
C VAL A 289 -29.40 -6.50 8.83
N LYS A 290 -28.44 -5.79 9.43
CA LYS A 290 -28.32 -4.34 9.32
C LYS A 290 -27.04 -3.93 8.62
N LEU A 291 -27.07 -2.77 7.99
CA LEU A 291 -25.89 -2.18 7.39
C LEU A 291 -24.94 -1.69 8.49
N PRO A 292 -23.66 -2.12 8.51
CA PRO A 292 -22.72 -1.80 9.59
C PRO A 292 -22.18 -0.38 9.44
N SER A 293 -22.97 0.58 9.90
CA SER A 293 -22.77 2.01 9.67
C SER A 293 -21.52 2.55 10.36
N ASP A 294 -21.16 2.02 11.53
CA ASP A 294 -19.97 2.47 12.24
C ASP A 294 -18.69 1.97 11.57
N VAL A 295 -18.69 0.72 11.09
CA VAL A 295 -17.59 0.16 10.28
C VAL A 295 -17.43 0.93 8.96
N LEU A 296 -18.53 1.26 8.27
CA LEU A 296 -18.47 2.07 7.06
C LEU A 296 -17.84 3.45 7.30
N ARG A 297 -18.22 4.13 8.40
CA ARG A 297 -17.57 5.39 8.81
C ARG A 297 -16.11 5.19 9.19
N LYS A 298 -15.76 4.06 9.81
CA LYS A 298 -14.38 3.74 10.17
C LYS A 298 -13.51 3.49 8.95
N VAL A 299 -14.03 2.89 7.87
CA VAL A 299 -13.30 2.77 6.59
C VAL A 299 -12.95 4.15 6.03
N ASP A 300 -13.89 5.10 6.07
CA ASP A 300 -13.64 6.49 5.67
C ASP A 300 -12.56 7.17 6.52
N GLU A 301 -12.64 7.00 7.84
CA GLU A 301 -11.64 7.54 8.79
C GLU A 301 -10.24 6.95 8.55
N ILE A 302 -10.15 5.64 8.28
CA ILE A 302 -8.88 4.98 7.94
C ILE A 302 -8.32 5.58 6.65
N TYR A 303 -9.16 5.76 5.62
CA TYR A 303 -8.75 6.40 4.37
C TYR A 303 -8.19 7.81 4.60
N MET A 304 -8.91 8.64 5.36
CA MET A 304 -8.47 10.00 5.67
C MET A 304 -7.16 10.00 6.46
N THR A 305 -7.01 9.09 7.42
CA THR A 305 -5.77 8.95 8.20
C THR A 305 -4.58 8.56 7.32
N CYS A 306 -4.78 7.78 6.25
CA CYS A 306 -3.71 7.42 5.31
C CYS A 306 -3.19 8.63 4.53
N LEU A 307 -4.02 9.66 4.34
CA LEU A 307 -3.66 10.90 3.66
C LEU A 307 -2.90 11.88 4.55
N ASP A 308 -2.92 11.69 5.87
CA ASP A 308 -2.21 12.53 6.82
C ASP A 308 -0.76 12.08 7.02
N PRO A 309 0.20 13.01 7.15
CA PRO A 309 1.57 12.69 7.57
C PRO A 309 1.59 11.96 8.93
N LEU A 310 2.22 10.78 8.98
CA LEU A 310 2.36 9.96 10.19
C LEU A 310 3.40 10.52 11.17
N ASN A 311 4.34 11.33 10.67
CA ASN A 311 5.41 11.96 11.43
C ASN A 311 5.87 13.27 10.76
N SER A 312 6.81 13.96 11.40
CA SER A 312 7.28 15.28 10.98
C SER A 312 8.49 15.26 10.03
N THR A 313 8.92 14.09 9.55
CA THR A 313 10.08 13.98 8.65
C THR A 313 9.80 14.63 7.29
N ALA A 314 10.87 15.05 6.60
CA ALA A 314 10.75 15.71 5.30
C ALA A 314 10.11 14.79 4.25
N ASP A 315 10.51 13.52 4.22
CA ASP A 315 9.98 12.49 3.32
C ASP A 315 8.48 12.29 3.53
N GLU A 316 8.06 12.23 4.79
CA GLU A 316 6.66 12.07 5.18
C GLU A 316 5.80 13.26 4.75
N LYS A 317 6.31 14.50 4.87
CA LYS A 317 5.64 15.72 4.42
C LYS A 317 5.43 15.79 2.91
N VAL A 318 6.19 15.02 2.12
CA VAL A 318 6.02 14.88 0.66
C VAL A 318 5.39 13.55 0.27
N GLY A 319 5.00 12.73 1.24
CA GLY A 319 4.29 11.46 1.05
C GLY A 319 5.18 10.31 0.62
N ILE A 320 6.51 10.42 0.77
CA ILE A 320 7.44 9.31 0.51
C ILE A 320 7.44 8.39 1.73
N ARG A 321 6.95 7.17 1.53
CA ARG A 321 6.84 6.16 2.59
C ARG A 321 7.31 4.80 2.10
N MET A 322 7.86 4.00 3.01
CA MET A 322 8.09 2.59 2.76
C MET A 322 6.74 1.89 2.61
N VAL A 323 6.60 1.02 1.60
CA VAL A 323 5.30 0.47 1.20
C VAL A 323 4.55 -0.18 2.35
N ARG A 324 5.23 -1.01 3.15
CA ARG A 324 4.64 -1.70 4.31
C ARG A 324 4.22 -0.79 5.47
N ASP A 325 4.77 0.43 5.54
CA ASP A 325 4.60 1.39 6.63
C ASP A 325 3.65 2.53 6.24
N ARG A 326 2.90 2.38 5.12
CA ARG A 326 1.97 3.42 4.63
C ARG A 326 0.71 3.61 5.45
N MET A 327 0.36 2.61 6.25
CA MET A 327 -0.82 2.61 7.12
C MET A 327 -0.41 2.38 8.56
N LEU A 328 -1.08 3.09 9.47
CA LEU A 328 -1.01 2.76 10.89
C LEU A 328 -1.46 1.31 11.10
N LYS A 329 -0.87 0.63 12.08
CA LYS A 329 -1.32 -0.72 12.44
C LYS A 329 -2.40 -0.72 13.51
N LEU A 330 -2.52 0.35 14.29
CA LEU A 330 -3.46 0.44 15.40
C LEU A 330 -4.30 1.73 15.29
N TYR A 331 -5.60 1.57 15.09
CA TYR A 331 -6.55 2.68 14.98
C TYR A 331 -7.40 2.82 16.24
N ARG A 332 -7.75 4.06 16.57
CA ARG A 332 -8.61 4.38 17.72
C ARG A 332 -10.09 4.22 17.37
N VAL A 333 -10.88 3.76 18.35
CA VAL A 333 -12.34 3.81 18.31
C VAL A 333 -12.78 4.78 19.39
N ASP A 334 -13.28 5.96 19.01
CA ASP A 334 -13.56 7.04 19.97
C ASP A 334 -14.81 6.79 20.81
N ASN A 335 -15.83 6.19 20.22
CA ASN A 335 -17.10 5.91 20.90
C ASN A 335 -17.05 4.65 21.78
N GLY A 336 -15.92 3.94 21.81
CA GLY A 336 -15.77 2.68 22.54
C GLY A 336 -16.63 1.52 22.00
N SER A 337 -17.30 1.74 20.86
CA SER A 337 -18.12 0.72 20.22
C SER A 337 -18.12 0.89 18.70
N LEU A 338 -18.26 -0.24 17.99
CA LEU A 338 -18.46 -0.30 16.54
C LEU A 338 -19.60 -1.26 16.26
N ASP A 339 -20.73 -0.75 15.76
CA ASP A 339 -21.90 -1.55 15.38
C ASP A 339 -22.33 -2.53 16.48
N GLY A 340 -22.26 -2.08 17.75
CA GLY A 340 -22.65 -2.86 18.93
C GLY A 340 -21.54 -3.67 19.59
N PHE A 341 -20.36 -3.80 18.97
CA PHE A 341 -19.21 -4.45 19.60
C PHE A 341 -18.55 -3.49 20.60
N ASP A 342 -18.15 -3.96 21.78
CA ASP A 342 -17.29 -3.20 22.71
C ASP A 342 -15.83 -3.26 22.22
N VAL A 343 -15.35 -2.14 21.65
CA VAL A 343 -14.07 -2.06 20.96
C VAL A 343 -13.38 -0.74 21.30
N THR A 344 -12.13 -0.83 21.73
CA THR A 344 -11.32 0.36 22.05
C THR A 344 -10.34 0.69 20.93
N ARG A 345 -9.78 -0.32 20.27
CA ARG A 345 -8.84 -0.17 19.15
C ARG A 345 -9.11 -1.21 18.06
N ILE A 346 -8.66 -0.90 16.84
CA ILE A 346 -8.59 -1.85 15.73
C ILE A 346 -7.12 -2.10 15.41
N LEU A 347 -6.70 -3.36 15.47
CA LEU A 347 -5.37 -3.80 15.08
C LEU A 347 -5.42 -4.42 13.68
N LEU A 348 -4.69 -3.84 12.74
CA LEU A 348 -4.57 -4.32 11.37
C LEU A 348 -3.46 -5.37 11.25
N PHE A 349 -3.76 -6.49 10.60
CA PHE A 349 -2.79 -7.56 10.33
C PHE A 349 -2.97 -8.14 8.91
N LYS A 350 -1.87 -8.60 8.30
CA LYS A 350 -1.89 -9.22 6.96
C LYS A 350 -2.38 -10.67 7.06
N PRO A 351 -3.13 -11.17 6.07
CA PRO A 351 -3.40 -12.60 5.98
C PRO A 351 -2.09 -13.40 5.84
N THR A 352 -2.08 -14.57 6.44
CA THR A 352 -0.98 -15.54 6.36
C THR A 352 -1.52 -16.89 5.90
N SER A 353 -2.00 -17.72 6.82
CA SER A 353 -2.44 -19.09 6.55
C SER A 353 -3.90 -19.37 6.92
N GLN A 354 -4.70 -18.32 7.17
CA GLN A 354 -6.12 -18.47 7.50
C GLN A 354 -6.92 -18.99 6.29
N CYS A 355 -8.06 -19.63 6.54
CA CYS A 355 -9.03 -19.92 5.49
C CYS A 355 -9.71 -18.62 5.03
N LEU A 356 -9.65 -18.35 3.73
CA LEU A 356 -10.15 -17.12 3.10
C LEU A 356 -11.28 -17.38 2.09
N GLU A 357 -11.74 -18.63 2.01
CA GLU A 357 -12.81 -19.04 1.09
C GLU A 357 -14.13 -18.36 1.45
N HIS A 358 -14.96 -18.10 0.44
CA HIS A 358 -16.30 -17.51 0.57
C HIS A 358 -16.37 -16.08 1.13
N LEU A 359 -15.24 -15.36 1.21
CA LEU A 359 -15.20 -13.93 1.56
C LEU A 359 -15.02 -13.06 0.30
N PRO A 360 -15.73 -11.91 0.19
CA PRO A 360 -15.53 -10.95 -0.90
C PRO A 360 -14.25 -10.12 -0.66
N LEU A 361 -13.09 -10.71 -0.95
CA LEU A 361 -11.80 -10.07 -0.68
C LEU A 361 -11.35 -9.11 -1.80
N PRO A 362 -10.62 -8.04 -1.47
CA PRO A 362 -10.01 -7.16 -2.47
C PRO A 362 -9.05 -7.90 -3.39
N SER A 363 -8.93 -7.44 -4.64
CA SER A 363 -7.97 -7.96 -5.62
C SER A 363 -6.53 -7.46 -5.41
N THR A 364 -6.35 -6.47 -4.54
CA THR A 364 -5.07 -5.87 -4.16
C THR A 364 -4.69 -6.29 -2.76
N SER A 365 -3.49 -5.93 -2.29
CA SER A 365 -3.08 -6.21 -0.92
C SER A 365 -4.02 -5.52 0.09
N PHE A 366 -4.27 -6.20 1.22
CA PHE A 366 -5.20 -5.76 2.24
C PHE A 366 -4.80 -6.21 3.66
N TYR A 367 -5.39 -5.57 4.65
CA TYR A 367 -5.32 -5.96 6.06
C TYR A 367 -6.68 -6.43 6.57
N PHE A 368 -6.68 -7.40 7.49
CA PHE A 368 -7.82 -7.69 8.34
C PHE A 368 -7.83 -6.77 9.56
N ALA A 369 -9.02 -6.31 9.94
CA ALA A 369 -9.27 -5.51 11.13
C ALA A 369 -9.65 -6.41 12.33
N CYS A 370 -8.77 -6.51 13.32
CA CYS A 370 -9.04 -7.21 14.58
C CYS A 370 -9.48 -6.23 15.67
N TYR A 371 -10.57 -6.53 16.38
CA TYR A 371 -11.12 -5.72 17.45
C TYR A 371 -10.40 -5.99 18.78
N ILE A 372 -9.87 -4.92 19.35
CA ILE A 372 -9.07 -4.94 20.57
C ILE A 372 -9.86 -4.28 21.70
N LYS A 373 -10.04 -5.04 22.79
CA LYS A 373 -10.69 -4.59 24.01
C LYS A 373 -9.76 -3.72 24.85
N ARG A 374 -10.31 -2.96 25.79
CA ARG A 374 -9.58 -1.99 26.61
C ARG A 374 -8.36 -2.58 27.32
N SER A 375 -8.47 -3.75 27.94
CA SER A 375 -7.37 -4.41 28.66
C SER A 375 -6.25 -4.91 27.76
N GLU A 376 -6.55 -5.14 26.48
CA GLU A 376 -5.64 -5.68 25.48
C GLU A 376 -4.78 -4.58 24.82
N VAL A 377 -5.17 -3.31 24.98
CA VAL A 377 -4.53 -2.17 24.32
C VAL A 377 -3.05 -2.08 24.67
N ILE A 378 -2.68 -2.24 25.94
CA ILE A 378 -1.27 -2.13 26.36
C ILE A 378 -0.41 -3.23 25.72
N TRP A 379 -0.96 -4.42 25.55
CA TRP A 379 -0.30 -5.56 24.92
C TRP A 379 -0.21 -5.36 23.40
N SER A 380 -1.23 -4.78 22.78
CA SER A 380 -1.20 -4.44 21.35
C SER A 380 -0.14 -3.38 21.03
N LEU A 381 0.19 -2.50 21.98
CA LEU A 381 1.25 -1.50 21.84
C LEU A 381 2.65 -2.07 22.12
N ALA A 382 2.75 -3.08 23.00
CA ALA A 382 3.99 -3.72 23.38
C ALA A 382 4.44 -4.79 22.37
N LEU A 383 3.54 -5.73 22.03
CA LEU A 383 3.80 -6.83 21.13
C LEU A 383 2.49 -7.24 20.42
N PRO A 384 2.14 -6.61 19.27
CA PRO A 384 0.86 -6.84 18.60
C PRO A 384 0.56 -8.31 18.28
N GLN A 385 1.59 -9.06 17.85
CA GLN A 385 1.48 -10.47 17.48
C GLN A 385 0.99 -11.35 18.65
N ARG A 386 1.43 -11.04 19.89
CA ARG A 386 0.98 -11.75 21.10
C ARG A 386 -0.53 -11.72 21.24
N VAL A 387 -1.12 -10.54 21.06
CA VAL A 387 -2.57 -10.34 21.16
C VAL A 387 -3.28 -11.07 20.03
N LEU A 388 -2.80 -10.90 18.79
CA LEU A 388 -3.38 -11.55 17.60
C LEU A 388 -3.41 -13.08 17.73
N TYR A 389 -2.30 -13.68 18.15
CA TYR A 389 -2.17 -15.13 18.30
C TYR A 389 -3.00 -15.66 19.47
N LYS A 390 -3.09 -14.93 20.58
CA LYS A 390 -3.94 -15.33 21.70
C LYS A 390 -5.44 -15.22 21.36
N ILE A 391 -5.84 -14.22 20.58
CA ILE A 391 -7.21 -14.13 20.03
C ILE A 391 -7.46 -15.29 19.05
N GLY A 392 -6.51 -15.57 18.16
CA GLY A 392 -6.55 -16.71 17.25
C GLY A 392 -6.73 -18.04 17.97
N PHE A 393 -5.97 -18.24 19.05
CA PHE A 393 -6.06 -19.41 19.92
C PHE A 393 -7.44 -19.55 20.57
N GLN A 394 -7.99 -18.48 21.16
CA GLN A 394 -9.36 -18.48 21.71
C GLN A 394 -10.42 -18.78 20.65
N ALA A 395 -10.24 -18.27 19.43
CA ALA A 395 -11.17 -18.47 18.33
C ALA A 395 -10.98 -19.79 17.57
N SER A 396 -9.96 -20.58 17.92
CA SER A 396 -9.53 -21.76 17.14
C SER A 396 -9.28 -21.46 15.66
N CYS A 397 -8.68 -20.30 15.37
CA CYS A 397 -8.37 -19.82 14.03
C CYS A 397 -6.87 -19.50 13.92
N PHE A 398 -6.12 -20.39 13.24
CA PHE A 398 -4.66 -20.30 13.17
C PHE A 398 -4.18 -19.39 12.02
N PRO A 399 -3.16 -18.53 12.23
CA PRO A 399 -2.53 -18.20 13.52
C PRO A 399 -3.29 -17.09 14.27
N ALA A 400 -4.07 -16.27 13.55
CA ALA A 400 -4.81 -15.14 14.09
C ALA A 400 -6.25 -15.16 13.55
N ALA A 401 -7.21 -14.76 14.39
CA ALA A 401 -8.63 -14.76 14.04
C ALA A 401 -8.97 -13.68 13.01
N ILE A 402 -9.68 -14.06 11.95
CA ILE A 402 -10.23 -13.12 10.97
C ILE A 402 -11.61 -12.60 11.37
N VAL A 403 -12.37 -13.36 12.16
CA VAL A 403 -13.74 -13.00 12.58
C VAL A 403 -13.72 -12.38 13.97
N ASN A 404 -14.29 -11.18 14.09
CA ASN A 404 -14.55 -10.52 15.36
C ASN A 404 -15.85 -11.07 15.97
N LYS A 405 -15.78 -11.65 17.17
CA LYS A 405 -16.91 -12.27 17.89
C LYS A 405 -17.46 -11.35 18.98
N TRP A 406 -18.77 -11.34 19.17
CA TRP A 406 -19.46 -10.41 20.10
C TRP A 406 -19.05 -10.64 21.56
N ASN A 407 -19.17 -11.89 22.00
CA ASN A 407 -19.02 -12.28 23.40
C ASN A 407 -17.64 -12.87 23.71
N ARG A 408 -16.59 -12.41 23.01
CA ARG A 408 -15.21 -12.87 23.28
C ARG A 408 -14.72 -12.29 24.59
N GLU A 409 -14.24 -13.12 25.51
CA GLU A 409 -13.54 -12.65 26.71
C GLU A 409 -12.20 -11.98 26.35
N PRO A 410 -11.80 -10.89 27.04
CA PRO A 410 -10.48 -10.30 26.83
C PRO A 410 -9.36 -11.33 27.00
N VAL A 411 -8.32 -11.26 26.17
CA VAL A 411 -7.21 -12.23 26.24
C VAL A 411 -6.27 -12.01 27.44
N TYR A 412 -6.29 -10.79 27.98
CA TYR A 412 -5.47 -10.37 29.11
C TYR A 412 -6.27 -9.47 30.06
N ALA A 413 -5.97 -9.56 31.35
CA ALA A 413 -6.55 -8.72 32.39
C ALA A 413 -5.96 -7.30 32.38
N ASP A 414 -6.69 -6.35 32.98
CA ASP A 414 -6.29 -4.94 33.06
C ASP A 414 -5.05 -4.77 33.96
N GLN A 415 -3.99 -4.14 33.44
CA GLN A 415 -2.80 -3.68 34.18
C GLN A 415 -1.91 -4.73 34.88
N ASP A 416 -2.13 -6.01 34.62
CA ASP A 416 -1.35 -7.11 35.23
C ASP A 416 -0.12 -7.53 34.38
N TYR A 417 0.75 -6.58 34.04
CA TYR A 417 1.99 -6.85 33.27
C TYR A 417 3.23 -7.03 34.17
N GLU A 418 3.08 -6.91 35.49
CA GLU A 418 4.21 -6.80 36.44
C GLU A 418 5.12 -8.04 36.48
N SER A 419 4.55 -9.22 36.21
CA SER A 419 5.23 -10.52 36.17
C SER A 419 5.71 -10.93 34.78
N SER A 420 5.36 -10.19 33.72
CA SER A 420 5.74 -10.54 32.35
C SER A 420 7.20 -10.19 32.05
N VAL A 421 7.88 -11.06 31.30
CA VAL A 421 9.24 -10.80 30.80
C VAL A 421 9.31 -9.56 29.90
N LEU A 422 8.23 -9.20 29.21
CA LEU A 422 8.20 -8.03 28.34
C LEU A 422 8.39 -6.72 29.10
N LYS A 423 8.11 -6.68 30.41
CA LYS A 423 8.33 -5.50 31.26
C LYS A 423 9.79 -5.05 31.28
N VAL A 424 10.73 -5.98 31.07
CA VAL A 424 12.17 -5.67 30.97
C VAL A 424 12.47 -4.83 29.73
N PHE A 425 11.70 -5.03 28.65
CA PHE A 425 11.95 -4.42 27.34
C PHE A 425 10.91 -3.38 26.94
N THR A 426 9.84 -3.22 27.71
CA THR A 426 8.75 -2.28 27.43
C THR A 426 8.28 -1.59 28.71
N ASP A 427 8.25 -0.26 28.67
CA ASP A 427 7.62 0.55 29.70
C ASP A 427 6.11 0.56 29.51
N PHE A 428 5.39 -0.32 30.22
CA PHE A 428 3.93 -0.38 30.14
C PHE A 428 3.20 0.82 30.74
N ARG A 429 3.88 1.70 31.49
CA ARG A 429 3.26 2.87 32.13
C ARG A 429 3.17 4.05 31.17
N ASN A 430 4.32 4.43 30.59
CA ASN A 430 4.38 5.61 29.72
C ASN A 430 4.76 5.27 28.27
N PHE A 431 5.11 4.01 27.98
CA PHE A 431 5.61 3.57 26.68
C PHE A 431 6.82 4.39 26.20
N SER A 432 7.67 4.83 27.15
CA SER A 432 8.88 5.61 26.88
C SER A 432 9.94 4.82 26.09
N TYR A 433 9.99 3.51 26.30
CA TYR A 433 10.73 2.55 25.48
C TYR A 433 9.87 1.30 25.26
N ARG A 434 10.16 0.58 24.17
CA ARG A 434 9.42 -0.61 23.74
C ARG A 434 10.37 -1.64 23.15
N LEU A 435 9.97 -2.90 23.20
CA LEU A 435 10.68 -3.97 22.51
C LEU A 435 10.76 -3.62 21.02
N SER A 436 11.98 -3.62 20.48
CA SER A 436 12.19 -3.30 19.08
C SER A 436 11.60 -4.41 18.21
N SER A 437 10.79 -4.05 17.22
CA SER A 437 10.32 -4.99 16.20
C SER A 437 11.25 -4.95 14.99
N ILE A 438 11.68 -6.13 14.54
CA ILE A 438 12.47 -6.31 13.33
C ILE A 438 11.58 -7.02 12.31
N PRO A 439 10.90 -6.26 11.42
CA PRO A 439 9.98 -6.87 10.47
C PRO A 439 10.72 -7.85 9.55
N GLY A 440 10.06 -8.94 9.18
CA GLY A 440 10.65 -10.04 8.42
C GLY A 440 11.65 -10.88 9.20
N SER A 441 12.05 -10.53 10.44
CA SER A 441 12.79 -11.51 11.24
C SER A 441 11.85 -12.64 11.63
N THR A 442 12.28 -13.89 11.51
CA THR A 442 11.50 -15.06 11.93
C THR A 442 12.26 -15.87 12.96
N ILE A 443 11.54 -16.55 13.85
CA ILE A 443 12.11 -17.45 14.86
C ILE A 443 11.37 -18.78 14.78
N SER A 444 12.12 -19.84 14.55
CA SER A 444 11.61 -21.20 14.34
C SER A 444 12.30 -22.18 15.26
N LEU A 445 11.52 -22.94 16.03
CA LEU A 445 12.00 -24.04 16.85
C LEU A 445 11.61 -25.38 16.22
N SER A 446 12.56 -26.30 16.17
CA SER A 446 12.39 -27.67 15.72
C SER A 446 13.18 -28.61 16.65
N ASP A 447 13.03 -29.91 16.47
CA ASP A 447 13.70 -30.92 17.31
C ASP A 447 15.23 -30.72 17.30
N GLY A 448 15.75 -30.16 18.40
CA GLY A 448 17.17 -29.91 18.58
C GLY A 448 17.72 -28.68 17.84
N ALA A 449 16.90 -27.84 17.21
CA ALA A 449 17.39 -26.64 16.52
C ALA A 449 16.51 -25.40 16.70
N ALA A 450 17.15 -24.26 16.94
CA ALA A 450 16.57 -22.93 16.93
C ALA A 450 17.14 -22.14 15.75
N ILE A 451 16.28 -21.73 14.84
CA ILE A 451 16.66 -21.02 13.61
C ILE A 451 16.07 -19.61 13.69
N ILE A 452 16.94 -18.62 13.52
CA ILE A 452 16.55 -17.21 13.47
C ILE A 452 16.96 -16.66 12.11
N GLU A 453 16.01 -16.15 11.36
CA GLU A 453 16.29 -15.52 10.07
C GLU A 453 16.18 -14.01 10.19
N LEU A 454 17.15 -13.32 9.62
CA LEU A 454 17.25 -11.87 9.62
C LEU A 454 17.30 -11.37 8.18
N PRO A 455 16.39 -10.48 7.77
CA PRO A 455 16.48 -9.91 6.44
C PRO A 455 17.70 -8.99 6.34
N THR A 456 18.44 -9.06 5.23
CA THR A 456 19.66 -8.26 5.02
C THR A 456 19.43 -6.75 5.11
N TRP A 457 18.24 -6.28 4.73
CA TRP A 457 17.90 -4.86 4.83
C TRP A 457 17.65 -4.39 6.27
N ALA A 458 17.38 -5.31 7.22
CA ALA A 458 17.18 -4.97 8.62
C ALA A 458 18.48 -4.77 9.40
N ALA A 459 19.64 -4.83 8.73
CA ALA A 459 20.95 -4.69 9.35
C ALA A 459 21.09 -3.44 10.23
N GLU A 460 20.54 -2.30 9.80
CA GLU A 460 20.54 -1.07 10.59
C GLU A 460 19.70 -1.22 11.87
N LYS A 461 18.48 -1.76 11.78
CA LYS A 461 17.62 -2.01 12.94
C LYS A 461 18.23 -3.00 13.92
N VAL A 462 18.83 -4.09 13.42
CA VAL A 462 19.57 -5.06 14.23
C VAL A 462 20.73 -4.37 14.93
N THR A 463 21.50 -3.54 14.21
CA THR A 463 22.61 -2.76 14.77
C THR A 463 22.15 -1.83 15.89
N THR A 464 21.01 -1.16 15.74
CA THR A 464 20.41 -0.34 16.80
C THR A 464 20.05 -1.18 18.03
N ALA A 465 19.40 -2.34 17.84
CA ALA A 465 19.03 -3.23 18.94
C ALA A 465 20.26 -3.78 19.69
N VAL A 466 21.31 -4.16 18.96
CA VAL A 466 22.57 -4.66 19.54
C VAL A 466 23.31 -3.56 20.32
N ASN A 467 23.35 -2.33 19.79
CA ASN A 467 24.05 -1.22 20.44
C ASN A 467 23.27 -0.64 21.63
N ALA A 468 21.96 -0.86 21.73
CA ALA A 468 21.18 -0.47 22.90
C ALA A 468 21.67 -1.19 24.17
N ASN A 469 21.94 -2.51 24.07
CA ASN A 469 22.57 -3.28 25.15
C ASN A 469 23.25 -4.54 24.59
N ARG A 470 24.59 -4.52 24.55
CA ARG A 470 25.41 -5.64 24.03
C ARG A 470 25.41 -6.90 24.90
N ASN A 471 24.93 -6.82 26.14
CA ASN A 471 24.86 -7.95 27.06
C ASN A 471 23.46 -8.55 27.16
N MET A 472 22.43 -7.82 26.70
CA MET A 472 21.04 -8.26 26.71
C MET A 472 20.32 -7.71 25.47
N ILE A 473 20.28 -8.50 24.41
CA ILE A 473 19.72 -8.09 23.11
C ILE A 473 18.36 -8.74 22.95
N ALA A 474 17.33 -7.98 22.58
CA ALA A 474 16.00 -8.54 22.36
C ALA A 474 15.27 -7.84 21.22
N TRP A 475 14.46 -8.61 20.50
CA TRP A 475 13.53 -8.06 19.51
C TRP A 475 12.31 -8.97 19.30
N ALA A 476 11.25 -8.36 18.78
CA ALA A 476 10.06 -9.05 18.28
C ALA A 476 10.24 -9.50 16.83
N ALA A 477 9.71 -10.68 16.51
CA ALA A 477 9.79 -11.33 15.22
C ALA A 477 8.39 -11.55 14.61
N ASP A 478 8.36 -11.70 13.30
CA ASP A 478 7.19 -12.10 12.52
C ASP A 478 7.07 -13.63 12.44
N LEU A 479 5.89 -14.10 12.07
CA LEU A 479 5.62 -15.53 11.89
C LEU A 479 6.35 -16.07 10.67
N ASN A 480 7.07 -17.18 10.85
CA ASN A 480 7.55 -17.97 9.73
C ASN A 480 6.35 -18.62 9.00
N SER A 481 6.26 -18.45 7.68
CA SER A 481 5.22 -19.08 6.86
C SER A 481 5.27 -20.62 6.87
N GLU A 482 6.43 -21.19 7.19
CA GLU A 482 6.61 -22.65 7.30
C GLU A 482 6.21 -23.19 8.68
N ALA A 483 5.93 -22.32 9.65
CA ALA A 483 5.54 -22.76 10.99
C ALA A 483 4.17 -23.46 10.97
N ASP A 484 4.13 -24.70 11.46
CA ASP A 484 2.89 -25.46 11.65
C ASP A 484 2.27 -25.22 13.02
N SER A 485 3.01 -24.60 13.93
CA SER A 485 2.59 -24.28 15.28
C SER A 485 3.26 -23.00 15.78
N ILE A 486 2.68 -22.36 16.78
CA ILE A 486 3.19 -21.12 17.39
C ILE A 486 3.09 -21.20 18.92
N LEU A 487 4.00 -20.49 19.60
CA LEU A 487 3.87 -20.26 21.03
C LEU A 487 2.86 -19.13 21.30
N VAL A 488 2.03 -19.34 22.31
CA VAL A 488 1.00 -18.40 22.76
C VAL A 488 1.18 -18.17 24.26
N CYS A 489 1.18 -16.91 24.66
CA CYS A 489 1.28 -16.51 26.05
C CYS A 489 -0.12 -16.47 26.68
N GLU A 490 -0.37 -17.33 27.67
CA GLU A 490 -1.60 -17.30 28.46
C GLU A 490 -1.35 -16.65 29.81
N GLN A 491 -2.31 -15.84 30.26
CA GLN A 491 -2.31 -15.29 31.60
C GLN A 491 -3.19 -16.13 32.51
N ASP A 492 -2.63 -16.54 33.64
CA ASP A 492 -3.36 -17.15 34.73
C ASP A 492 -4.00 -16.04 35.58
N VAL A 493 -5.32 -16.05 35.69
CA VAL A 493 -6.10 -14.97 36.31
C VAL A 493 -5.87 -14.91 37.82
N ASP A 494 -5.68 -16.05 38.48
CA ASP A 494 -5.57 -16.12 39.94
C ASP A 494 -4.18 -15.72 40.44
N SER A 495 -3.14 -16.13 39.71
CA SER A 495 -1.74 -15.86 40.07
C SER A 495 -1.14 -14.65 39.37
N ALA A 496 -1.85 -14.05 38.42
CA ALA A 496 -1.34 -13.05 37.49
C ALA A 496 0.01 -13.48 36.84
N SER A 497 0.21 -14.78 36.66
CA SER A 497 1.42 -15.34 36.07
C SER A 497 1.21 -15.64 34.58
N PHE A 498 2.31 -15.67 33.82
CA PHE A 498 2.27 -15.95 32.40
C PHE A 498 2.86 -17.32 32.10
N LYS A 499 2.14 -18.11 31.29
CA LYS A 499 2.55 -19.45 30.88
C LYS A 499 2.60 -19.56 29.36
N SER A 500 3.47 -20.45 28.90
CA SER A 500 3.62 -20.81 27.50
C SER A 500 2.65 -21.93 27.14
N SER A 501 1.85 -21.71 26.11
CA SER A 501 1.01 -22.74 25.48
C SER A 501 1.31 -22.81 24.00
N MET A 502 0.96 -23.92 23.38
CA MET A 502 1.21 -24.16 21.96
C MET A 502 -0.09 -24.15 21.18
N PHE A 503 -0.10 -23.46 20.05
CA PHE A 503 -1.22 -23.41 19.12
C PHE A 503 -0.77 -23.97 17.77
N ALA A 504 -1.36 -25.09 17.32
CA ALA A 504 -1.00 -25.74 16.06
C ALA A 504 -2.09 -25.57 15.01
N LYS A 505 -1.68 -25.51 13.74
CA LYS A 505 -2.58 -25.44 12.57
C LYS A 505 -3.39 -26.72 12.41
N VAL A 506 -2.77 -27.87 12.64
CA VAL A 506 -3.37 -29.20 12.61
C VAL A 506 -2.96 -29.92 13.88
N ALA A 507 -3.91 -30.61 14.51
CA ALA A 507 -3.60 -31.45 15.67
C ALA A 507 -2.51 -32.48 15.27
N ASP A 508 -1.49 -32.64 16.11
CA ASP A 508 -0.39 -33.59 15.98
C ASP A 508 0.68 -33.34 14.89
N GLN A 509 0.64 -32.21 14.18
CA GLN A 509 1.78 -31.73 13.36
C GLN A 509 2.53 -30.62 14.11
N ARG A 510 3.79 -30.91 14.51
CA ARG A 510 4.65 -30.01 15.30
C ARG A 510 6.11 -30.11 14.87
N SER A 511 6.36 -29.89 13.59
CA SER A 511 7.71 -29.87 13.04
C SER A 511 8.42 -28.55 13.29
N VAL A 512 7.70 -27.43 13.16
CA VAL A 512 8.26 -26.08 13.22
C VAL A 512 7.35 -25.16 14.04
N THR A 513 7.82 -24.79 15.23
CA THR A 513 7.13 -23.88 16.14
C THR A 513 7.65 -22.45 15.99
N GLY A 514 6.79 -21.52 15.60
CA GLY A 514 7.07 -20.08 15.53
C GLY A 514 7.08 -19.43 16.92
N CYS A 515 7.91 -18.40 17.10
CA CYS A 515 8.00 -17.61 18.34
C CYS A 515 7.84 -16.11 18.07
N SER A 516 7.26 -15.37 19.02
CA SER A 516 6.97 -13.94 18.89
C SER A 516 8.17 -13.03 19.16
N PHE A 517 9.14 -13.47 19.97
CA PHE A 517 10.33 -12.68 20.29
C PHE A 517 11.52 -13.57 20.69
N VAL A 518 12.73 -12.99 20.64
CA VAL A 518 13.97 -13.60 21.14
C VAL A 518 14.66 -12.65 22.11
N ILE A 519 15.29 -13.22 23.14
CA ILE A 519 16.19 -12.53 24.07
C ILE A 519 17.52 -13.28 24.12
N PHE A 520 18.62 -12.59 23.86
CA PHE A 520 19.98 -13.05 24.09
C PHE A 520 20.50 -12.48 25.41
N ASP A 521 20.93 -13.34 26.32
CA ASP A 521 21.42 -12.97 27.64
C ASP A 521 22.85 -13.49 27.84
N GLY A 522 23.82 -12.59 27.99
CA GLY A 522 25.24 -12.92 28.16
C GLY A 522 25.63 -13.43 29.56
N ALA A 523 24.66 -13.80 30.41
CA ALA A 523 24.88 -14.16 31.82
C ALA A 523 25.03 -15.67 32.10
N LEU A 524 25.35 -16.51 31.10
CA LEU A 524 25.57 -17.94 31.36
C LEU A 524 26.87 -18.16 32.16
N LYS A 525 26.72 -18.65 33.39
CA LYS A 525 27.84 -18.86 34.34
C LYS A 525 28.49 -20.25 34.25
N THR A 526 27.84 -21.21 33.62
CA THR A 526 28.33 -22.60 33.53
C THR A 526 29.49 -22.72 32.54
N LEU A 527 30.56 -23.40 32.96
CA LEU A 527 31.75 -23.62 32.13
C LEU A 527 31.58 -24.80 31.15
N ASP A 528 30.63 -25.69 31.41
CA ASP A 528 30.44 -26.93 30.64
C ASP A 528 29.57 -26.77 29.39
N ASP A 529 28.91 -25.62 29.25
CA ASP A 529 27.98 -25.36 28.15
C ASP A 529 28.18 -23.97 27.53
N THR A 530 28.02 -23.87 26.22
CA THR A 530 28.18 -22.64 25.44
C THR A 530 26.89 -21.82 25.42
N MET A 531 25.74 -22.51 25.48
CA MET A 531 24.41 -21.93 25.31
C MET A 531 23.33 -22.75 26.04
N HIS A 532 22.36 -22.04 26.64
CA HIS A 532 21.12 -22.64 27.13
C HIS A 532 19.90 -21.91 26.55
N VAL A 533 19.03 -22.63 25.84
CA VAL A 533 17.77 -22.10 25.28
C VAL A 533 16.61 -22.46 26.20
N SER A 534 15.77 -21.49 26.54
CA SER A 534 14.55 -21.71 27.32
C SER A 534 13.37 -20.98 26.69
N ILE A 535 12.23 -21.65 26.61
CA ILE A 535 10.96 -21.01 26.23
C ILE A 535 10.46 -20.17 27.40
N VAL A 536 10.07 -18.92 27.12
CA VAL A 536 9.50 -18.00 28.11
C VAL A 536 8.32 -17.29 27.46
N GLU A 537 7.12 -17.50 28.01
CA GLU A 537 5.87 -16.96 27.45
C GLU A 537 5.65 -17.40 25.99
N ASP A 538 5.60 -16.47 25.04
CA ASP A 538 5.48 -16.73 23.60
C ASP A 538 6.79 -16.51 22.83
N GLY A 539 7.92 -16.44 23.54
CA GLY A 539 9.25 -16.25 22.96
C GLY A 539 10.30 -17.20 23.52
N ILE A 540 11.55 -16.95 23.13
CA ILE A 540 12.71 -17.72 23.60
C ILE A 540 13.77 -16.84 24.24
N VAL A 541 14.41 -17.37 25.27
CA VAL A 541 15.58 -16.79 25.91
C VAL A 541 16.78 -17.70 25.66
N ILE A 542 17.80 -17.14 25.04
CA ILE A 542 19.06 -17.79 24.69
C ILE A 542 20.14 -17.22 25.60
N ARG A 543 20.51 -17.99 26.63
CA ARG A 543 21.59 -17.62 27.55
C ARG A 543 22.91 -18.08 26.96
N LEU A 544 23.84 -17.16 26.76
CA LEU A 544 25.14 -17.38 26.14
C LEU A 544 26.26 -17.10 27.12
N ARG A 545 27.35 -17.85 26.98
CA ARG A 545 28.62 -17.51 27.65
C ARG A 545 29.12 -16.15 27.15
N SER A 546 29.78 -15.38 28.01
CA SER A 546 30.29 -14.04 27.67
C SER A 546 31.14 -14.00 26.39
N THR A 547 31.99 -15.02 26.16
CA THR A 547 32.81 -15.14 24.95
C THR A 547 31.97 -15.36 23.70
N VAL A 548 30.92 -16.19 23.79
CA VAL A 548 29.98 -16.49 22.70
C VAL A 548 29.10 -15.28 22.42
N MET A 549 28.63 -14.58 23.46
CA MET A 549 27.87 -13.33 23.35
C MET A 549 28.67 -12.25 22.61
N SER A 550 29.96 -12.10 22.92
CA SER A 550 30.82 -11.13 22.23
C SER A 550 31.00 -11.48 20.75
N SER A 551 31.14 -12.77 20.43
CA SER A 551 31.19 -13.24 19.04
C SER A 551 29.87 -13.01 18.30
N LEU A 552 28.73 -13.28 18.94
CA LEU A 552 27.40 -12.98 18.40
C LEU A 552 27.26 -11.49 18.07
N VAL A 553 27.62 -10.60 19.00
CA VAL A 553 27.58 -9.15 18.81
C VAL A 553 28.40 -8.74 17.60
N GLU A 554 29.63 -9.23 17.46
CA GLU A 554 30.49 -8.94 16.32
C GLU A 554 29.85 -9.39 15.00
N LYS A 555 29.29 -10.60 14.96
CA LYS A 555 28.66 -11.17 13.76
C LYS A 555 27.38 -10.44 13.35
N LEU A 556 26.53 -10.10 14.33
CA LEU A 556 25.31 -9.32 14.06
C LEU A 556 25.64 -7.92 13.53
N LEU A 557 26.65 -7.25 14.10
CA LEU A 557 27.09 -5.93 13.62
C LEU A 557 27.74 -6.00 12.23
N ALA A 558 28.38 -7.12 11.90
CA ALA A 558 28.98 -7.37 10.60
C ALA A 558 27.98 -7.85 9.53
N GLY A 559 26.71 -8.12 9.88
CA GLY A 559 25.74 -8.71 8.97
C GLY A 559 26.11 -10.13 8.52
N GLN A 560 26.78 -10.90 9.39
CA GLN A 560 27.26 -12.25 9.11
C GLN A 560 26.44 -13.30 9.86
N ASP A 561 26.32 -14.47 9.25
CA ASP A 561 25.69 -15.64 9.86
C ASP A 561 26.44 -16.06 11.13
N PHE A 562 25.69 -16.64 12.07
CA PHE A 562 26.22 -17.10 13.35
C PHE A 562 25.62 -18.46 13.69
N GLU A 563 26.48 -19.41 14.06
CA GLU A 563 26.08 -20.74 14.49
C GLU A 563 26.77 -21.11 15.79
N VAL A 564 26.02 -21.71 16.70
CA VAL A 564 26.55 -22.27 17.94
C VAL A 564 25.81 -23.55 18.30
N GLU A 565 26.57 -24.57 18.64
CA GLU A 565 26.05 -25.85 19.07
C GLU A 565 26.21 -26.00 20.58
N SER A 566 25.17 -26.51 21.24
CA SER A 566 25.19 -27.01 22.60
C SER A 566 24.84 -28.49 22.61
N LYS A 567 24.98 -29.15 23.77
CA LYS A 567 24.60 -30.57 23.92
C LYS A 567 23.12 -30.83 23.66
N ALA A 568 22.28 -29.81 23.79
CA ALA A 568 20.82 -29.93 23.72
C ALA A 568 20.22 -29.30 22.45
N MET A 569 20.87 -28.27 21.88
CA MET A 569 20.28 -27.51 20.77
C MET A 569 21.36 -26.85 19.91
N ASN A 570 21.12 -26.82 18.60
CA ASN A 570 21.86 -25.98 17.66
C ASN A 570 21.13 -24.66 17.45
N LEU A 571 21.83 -23.54 17.57
CA LEU A 571 21.33 -22.22 17.20
C LEU A 571 21.99 -21.77 15.88
N SER A 572 21.17 -21.46 14.89
CA SER A 572 21.60 -20.88 13.62
C SER A 572 20.90 -19.54 13.38
N ILE A 573 21.68 -18.48 13.18
CA ILE A 573 21.21 -17.14 12.82
C ILE A 573 21.69 -16.86 11.40
N ARG A 574 20.74 -16.65 10.48
CA ARG A 574 21.00 -16.56 9.04
C ARG A 574 20.52 -15.24 8.46
N TRP A 575 21.36 -14.58 7.68
CA TRP A 575 20.99 -13.38 6.94
C TRP A 575 20.41 -13.75 5.57
N VAL A 576 19.14 -13.41 5.34
CA VAL A 576 18.39 -13.78 4.13
C VAL A 576 18.03 -12.54 3.30
N LYS A 577 18.05 -12.66 1.97
CA LYS A 577 17.80 -11.53 1.06
C LYS A 577 16.38 -10.99 1.13
N SER A 578 15.40 -11.85 1.31
CA SER A 578 14.04 -11.48 1.66
C SER A 578 13.47 -12.57 2.56
N ALA A 579 12.97 -12.17 3.71
CA ALA A 579 12.24 -13.07 4.61
C ALA A 579 10.74 -13.10 4.29
N ILE A 580 10.30 -12.30 3.31
CA ILE A 580 8.94 -12.32 2.80
C ILE A 580 8.91 -13.41 1.75
N SER A 581 8.12 -14.47 1.98
CA SER A 581 7.92 -15.51 0.98
C SER A 581 7.50 -14.89 -0.36
N GLU A 582 8.24 -15.20 -1.43
CA GLU A 582 7.90 -14.79 -2.79
C GLU A 582 6.53 -15.29 -3.24
N GLU A 583 5.90 -16.21 -2.50
CA GLU A 583 4.60 -16.81 -2.79
C GLU A 583 3.43 -16.19 -2.03
N ASN A 584 3.66 -15.28 -1.07
CA ASN A 584 2.53 -14.64 -0.38
C ASN A 584 1.75 -13.78 -1.39
N ALA A 585 0.55 -14.22 -1.73
CA ALA A 585 -0.33 -13.59 -2.72
C ALA A 585 -0.83 -12.20 -2.28
N TYR A 586 -0.71 -11.91 -0.98
CA TYR A 586 -1.23 -10.69 -0.36
C TYR A 586 -0.15 -9.66 -0.10
N THR A 587 1.05 -9.83 -0.64
CA THR A 587 2.09 -8.79 -0.63
C THR A 587 1.88 -7.81 -1.77
N THR A 588 2.21 -6.54 -1.52
CA THR A 588 2.13 -5.52 -2.57
C THR A 588 3.16 -5.81 -3.64
N ARG A 589 2.70 -5.96 -4.89
CA ARG A 589 3.54 -6.26 -6.05
C ARG A 589 3.38 -5.24 -7.14
N SER A 590 4.47 -5.04 -7.87
CA SER A 590 4.47 -4.20 -9.06
C SER A 590 3.55 -4.81 -10.12
N PRO A 591 2.60 -4.04 -10.67
CA PRO A 591 1.72 -4.52 -11.74
C PRO A 591 2.46 -4.68 -13.08
N ILE A 592 3.72 -4.24 -13.18
CA ILE A 592 4.51 -4.27 -14.41
C ILE A 592 5.24 -5.61 -14.56
N ASP A 593 5.93 -6.03 -13.51
CA ASP A 593 6.90 -7.13 -13.48
C ASP A 593 6.69 -8.10 -12.32
N GLY A 594 5.70 -7.86 -11.44
CA GLY A 594 5.39 -8.74 -10.31
C GLY A 594 6.36 -8.63 -9.14
N PHE A 595 7.32 -7.69 -9.20
CA PHE A 595 8.32 -7.50 -8.17
C PHE A 595 7.69 -7.12 -6.81
N CYS A 596 8.18 -7.67 -5.71
CA CYS A 596 7.71 -7.37 -4.37
C CYS A 596 8.07 -5.93 -3.99
N LEU A 597 7.08 -5.14 -3.59
CA LEU A 597 7.24 -3.72 -3.29
C LEU A 597 7.28 -3.42 -1.79
N GLU A 598 7.02 -4.38 -0.90
CA GLU A 598 6.92 -4.16 0.55
C GLU A 598 8.15 -3.44 1.15
N GLU A 599 9.32 -3.70 0.58
CA GLU A 599 10.62 -3.13 1.00
C GLU A 599 11.04 -1.89 0.20
N GLN A 600 10.18 -1.40 -0.70
CA GLN A 600 10.46 -0.25 -1.55
C GLN A 600 9.86 1.04 -0.98
N TRP A 601 10.45 2.16 -1.35
CA TRP A 601 9.92 3.49 -1.06
C TRP A 601 9.07 3.97 -2.23
N GLN A 602 7.91 4.53 -1.93
CA GLN A 602 6.99 5.04 -2.94
C GLN A 602 6.33 6.33 -2.48
N TYR A 603 5.94 7.15 -3.46
CA TYR A 603 5.07 8.30 -3.23
C TYR A 603 3.63 7.83 -2.97
N GLY A 604 3.11 8.06 -1.77
CA GLY A 604 1.69 7.99 -1.43
C GLY A 604 0.97 9.31 -1.70
N ALA A 605 -0.36 9.30 -1.71
CA ALA A 605 -1.13 10.55 -1.71
C ALA A 605 -1.13 11.18 -0.31
N LEU A 606 -1.10 12.51 -0.29
CA LEU A 606 -1.29 13.30 0.92
C LEU A 606 -2.56 14.11 0.76
N LEU A 607 -3.23 14.42 1.87
CA LEU A 607 -4.45 15.24 1.84
C LEU A 607 -4.15 16.60 1.20
N THR A 608 -3.04 17.23 1.55
CA THR A 608 -2.60 18.48 0.92
C THR A 608 -2.30 18.32 -0.56
N ARG A 609 -1.85 17.15 -1.02
CA ARG A 609 -1.60 16.88 -2.45
C ARG A 609 -2.89 16.60 -3.20
N GLU A 610 -3.81 15.85 -2.62
CA GLU A 610 -5.16 15.70 -3.15
C GLU A 610 -5.80 17.08 -3.26
N LEU A 611 -5.81 17.87 -2.19
CA LEU A 611 -6.34 19.23 -2.15
C LEU A 611 -5.61 20.21 -3.09
N ARG A 612 -4.28 20.14 -3.21
CA ARG A 612 -3.51 20.97 -4.17
C ARG A 612 -3.74 20.57 -5.61
N SER A 613 -4.03 19.29 -5.89
CA SER A 613 -4.49 18.88 -7.22
C SER A 613 -5.87 19.48 -7.57
N LEU A 614 -6.62 19.97 -6.57
CA LEU A 614 -7.88 20.72 -6.73
C LEU A 614 -7.67 22.23 -6.97
N MET A 615 -6.51 22.77 -6.60
CA MET A 615 -6.23 24.20 -6.70
C MET A 615 -5.14 24.44 -7.74
N PRO A 616 -5.46 24.94 -8.95
CA PRO A 616 -4.41 25.38 -9.84
C PRO A 616 -3.70 26.56 -9.18
N LEU A 617 -2.40 26.38 -8.90
CA LEU A 617 -1.43 27.40 -8.51
C LEU A 617 -1.93 28.82 -8.77
N GLN A 618 -2.44 29.47 -7.72
CA GLN A 618 -2.55 30.92 -7.70
C GLN A 618 -1.13 31.48 -7.55
N SER A 619 -0.45 31.61 -8.68
CA SER A 619 0.75 32.42 -8.85
C SER A 619 0.68 33.22 -10.14
#